data_AF-A0A3D0Z651-F1
#
_entry.id   AF-A0A3D0Z651-F1
#
_cell.length_a   1.000
_cell.length_b   1.000
_cell.length_c   1.000
_cell.angle_alpha   90.00
_cell.angle_beta   90.00
_cell.angle_gamma   90.00
#
_symmetry.space_group_name_H-M   'P 1'
#
loop_
_entity.id
_entity.type
_entity.pdbx_description
1 polymer ?
#
loop_
_entity_poly.entity_id
_entity_poly.type
_entity_poly.pdbx_seq_one_letter_code
_entity_poly.pdbx_strand_id
1 'polypeptide(L)' 'MPKLRKMLGAADSPYILSLMRLIETQRKATIAGWCMDYCEAHILPVFEKRRPGDGRPRMAIIAARDWFEGKKKLPEV' A
#
# COMPACT_ATOMS: atom_id res chain seq x y z
N MET A 1 25.06 -22.02 -13.41
CA MET A 1 24.56 -20.93 -12.54
C MET A 1 23.50 -20.14 -13.32
N PRO A 2 22.28 -19.93 -12.79
CA PRO A 2 21.26 -19.16 -13.49
C PRO A 2 21.73 -17.71 -13.70
N LYS A 3 21.55 -17.20 -14.92
CA LYS A 3 21.98 -15.85 -15.32
C LYS A 3 21.17 -14.82 -14.53
N LEU A 4 21.84 -13.97 -13.75
CA LEU A 4 21.21 -12.90 -12.99
C LEU A 4 20.42 -12.01 -13.96
N ARG A 5 19.10 -11.91 -13.77
CA ARG A 5 18.26 -11.03 -14.58
C ARG A 5 18.61 -9.59 -14.20
N LYS A 6 18.90 -8.75 -15.20
CA LYS A 6 19.06 -7.31 -14.97
C LYS A 6 17.74 -6.77 -14.41
N MET A 7 17.76 -6.36 -13.14
CA MET A 7 16.66 -5.62 -12.53
C MET A 7 16.85 -4.13 -12.86
N LEU A 8 15.76 -3.40 -13.09
CA LEU A 8 15.79 -1.96 -13.36
C LEU A 8 16.37 -1.14 -12.18
N GLY A 9 16.50 -1.75 -11.00
CA GLY A 9 17.12 -1.14 -9.83
C GLY A 9 17.91 -2.16 -9.00
N ALA A 10 18.78 -1.65 -8.14
CA ALA A 10 19.57 -2.42 -7.20
C ALA A 10 19.05 -2.19 -5.77
N ALA A 11 18.87 -3.27 -5.00
CA ALA A 11 18.30 -3.18 -3.64
C ALA A 11 19.21 -2.43 -2.65
N ASP A 12 20.51 -2.41 -2.93
CA ASP A 12 21.54 -1.70 -2.17
C ASP A 12 21.75 -0.25 -2.64
N SER A 13 20.95 0.22 -3.61
CA SER A 13 21.03 1.61 -4.05
C SER A 13 20.70 2.57 -2.89
N PRO A 14 21.40 3.71 -2.75
CA PRO A 14 21.27 4.58 -1.58
C PRO A 14 19.84 5.04 -1.29
N TYR A 15 19.04 5.30 -2.33
CA TYR A 15 17.66 5.73 -2.18
C TYR A 15 16.74 4.61 -1.69
N ILE A 16 16.94 3.35 -2.13
CA ILE A 16 16.21 2.20 -1.61
C ILE A 16 16.56 1.98 -0.14
N LEU A 17 17.85 1.99 0.21
CA LEU A 17 18.29 1.85 1.60
C LEU A 17 17.74 2.98 2.50
N SER A 18 17.68 4.23 2.00
CA SER A 18 17.09 5.33 2.76
C SER A 18 15.61 5.14 3.03
N LEU A 19 14.86 4.60 2.06
CA LEU A 19 13.45 4.32 2.20
C LEU A 19 13.21 3.15 3.17
N MET A 20 14.01 2.09 3.07
CA MET A 20 13.94 0.95 4.00
C MET A 20 14.17 1.41 5.44
N ARG A 21 15.21 2.19 5.69
CA ARG A 21 15.50 2.75 7.03
C ARG A 21 14.35 3.62 7.54
N LEU A 22 13.75 4.44 6.68
CA LEU A 22 12.56 5.21 7.07
C LEU A 22 11.43 4.28 7.50
N ILE A 23 11.10 3.28 6.68
CA ILE A 23 10.03 2.31 6.95
C ILE A 23 10.26 1.58 8.28
N GLU A 24 11.49 1.13 8.55
CA GLU A 24 11.86 0.40 9.78
C GLU A 24 11.63 1.20 11.07
N THR A 25 11.65 2.54 11.01
CA THR A 25 11.40 3.41 12.16
C THR A 25 9.91 3.72 12.40
N GLN A 26 9.03 3.31 11.50
CA GLN A 26 7.61 3.62 11.59
C GLN A 26 6.80 2.52 12.27
N ARG A 27 5.72 2.94 12.94
CA ARG A 27 4.71 1.98 13.42
C ARG A 27 3.97 1.39 12.22
N LYS A 28 3.53 0.13 12.35
CA LYS A 28 2.68 -0.55 11.35
C LYS A 28 1.49 0.30 10.88
N ALA A 29 0.81 0.96 11.83
CA ALA A 29 -0.33 1.81 11.53
C ALA A 29 0.03 3.02 10.66
N THR A 30 1.21 3.62 10.87
CA THR A 30 1.69 4.74 10.06
C THR A 30 1.92 4.33 8.61
N ILE A 31 2.65 3.22 8.40
CA ILE A 31 2.92 2.70 7.06
C ILE A 31 1.61 2.33 6.35
N ALA A 32 0.72 1.66 7.06
CA ALA A 32 -0.58 1.29 6.50
C ALA A 32 -1.40 2.52 6.12
N GLY A 33 -1.39 3.57 6.94
CA GLY A 33 -1.99 4.87 6.64
C GLY A 33 -1.46 5.44 5.32
N TRP A 34 -0.14 5.53 5.18
CA TRP A 34 0.50 6.01 3.95
C TRP A 34 0.10 5.19 2.72
N CYS A 35 0.03 3.86 2.85
CA CYS A 35 -0.40 2.99 1.77
C CYS A 35 -1.87 3.24 1.39
N MET A 36 -2.77 3.37 2.38
CA MET A 36 -4.20 3.65 2.13
C MET A 36 -4.39 5.01 1.46
N ASP A 37 -3.72 6.06 1.96
CA ASP A 37 -3.77 7.41 1.39
C ASP A 37 -3.28 7.43 -0.06
N TYR A 38 -2.15 6.77 -0.34
CA TYR A 38 -1.61 6.66 -1.70
C TYR A 38 -2.55 5.89 -2.63
N CYS A 39 -3.08 4.76 -2.17
CA CYS A 39 -4.04 3.97 -2.93
C CYS A 39 -5.29 4.79 -3.28
N GLU A 40 -5.85 5.50 -2.31
CA GLU A 40 -7.04 6.32 -2.49
C GLU A 40 -6.80 7.48 -3.45
N ALA A 41 -5.65 8.16 -3.34
CA ALA A 41 -5.33 9.32 -4.17
C ALA A 41 -4.93 8.95 -5.62
N HIS A 42 -4.22 7.83 -5.82
CA HIS A 42 -3.56 7.54 -7.10
C HIS A 42 -4.03 6.26 -7.79
N ILE A 43 -4.34 5.20 -7.03
CA ILE A 43 -4.67 3.89 -7.61
C ILE A 43 -6.17 3.74 -7.82
N LEU A 44 -6.97 4.14 -6.84
CA LEU A 44 -8.43 4.02 -6.86
C LEU A 44 -9.06 4.75 -8.07
N PRO A 45 -8.67 6.00 -8.42
CA PRO A 45 -9.25 6.67 -9.59
C PRO A 45 -8.96 5.95 -10.90
N VAL A 46 -7.78 5.33 -11.03
CA VAL A 46 -7.40 4.54 -12.22
C VAL A 46 -8.26 3.29 -12.31
N PHE A 47 -8.48 2.61 -11.18
CA PHE A 47 -9.34 1.43 -11.12
C PHE A 47 -10.79 1.77 -11.47
N GLU A 48 -11.37 2.77 -10.80
CA GLU A 48 -12.78 3.15 -10.99
C GLU A 48 -13.06 3.61 -12.42
N LYS A 49 -12.10 4.29 -13.05
CA LYS A 49 -12.19 4.63 -14.48
C LYS A 49 -12.23 3.40 -15.38
N ARG A 50 -11.49 2.33 -15.05
CA ARG A 50 -11.39 1.11 -15.86
C ARG A 50 -12.49 0.08 -15.57
N ARG A 51 -13.07 0.13 -14.38
CA ARG A 51 -14.17 -0.73 -13.90
C ARG A 51 -15.24 0.10 -13.17
N PRO A 52 -16.00 0.93 -13.90
CA PRO A 52 -17.10 1.68 -13.29
C PRO A 52 -18.12 0.75 -12.63
N GLY A 53 -18.62 1.12 -11.45
CA GLY A 53 -19.60 0.36 -10.69
C GLY A 53 -19.04 -0.74 -9.78
N ASP A 54 -17.76 -1.09 -9.88
CA ASP A 54 -17.13 -2.02 -8.93
C ASP A 54 -16.58 -1.27 -7.72
N GLY A 55 -17.40 -1.15 -6.67
CA GLY A 55 -17.06 -0.44 -5.43
C GLY A 55 -16.12 -1.20 -4.49
N ARG A 56 -15.75 -2.47 -4.80
CA ARG A 56 -14.99 -3.31 -3.85
C ARG A 56 -13.67 -2.69 -3.40
N PRO A 57 -12.84 -2.06 -4.27
CA PRO A 57 -11.59 -1.46 -3.80
C PRO A 57 -11.78 -0.26 -2.89
N ARG A 58 -12.79 0.58 -3.16
CA ARG A 58 -13.14 1.70 -2.28
C ARG A 58 -13.60 1.19 -0.91
N MET A 59 -14.48 0.20 -0.91
CA MET A 59 -14.95 -0.43 0.34
C MET A 59 -13.81 -1.08 1.12
N ALA A 60 -12.85 -1.71 0.44
CA ALA A 60 -11.68 -2.31 1.08
C ALA A 60 -10.78 -1.26 1.76
N ILE A 61 -10.55 -0.10 1.11
CA ILE A 61 -9.79 1.01 1.72
C ILE A 61 -10.52 1.53 2.97
N ILE A 62 -11.83 1.73 2.90
CA ILE A 62 -12.64 2.19 4.04
C ILE A 62 -12.59 1.17 5.18
N ALA A 63 -12.81 -0.11 4.89
CA ALA A 63 -12.80 -1.17 5.90
C ALA A 63 -11.42 -1.31 6.57
N ALA A 64 -10.33 -1.12 5.81
CA ALA A 64 -8.98 -1.10 6.38
C ALA A 64 -8.78 0.08 7.34
N ARG A 65 -9.26 1.29 6.99
CA ARG A 65 -9.22 2.46 7.88
C ARG A 65 -10.02 2.21 9.16
N ASP A 66 -11.25 1.70 9.04
CA ASP A 66 -12.10 1.38 10.18
C ASP A 66 -11.45 0.36 11.13
N TRP A 67 -10.73 -0.63 10.58
CA TRP A 67 -9.99 -1.60 11.40
C TRP A 67 -8.82 -0.96 12.15
N PHE A 68 -8.03 -0.09 11.50
CA PHE A 68 -6.93 0.62 12.16
C PHE A 68 -7.42 1.61 13.22
N GLU A 69 -8.62 2.17 13.06
CA GLU A 69 -9.27 3.04 14.03
C GLU A 69 -10.02 2.27 15.14
N GLY A 70 -10.06 0.94 15.06
CA GLY A 70 -10.76 0.09 16.04
C GLY A 70 -12.29 0.10 15.93
N LYS A 71 -12.83 0.64 14.83
CA LYS A 71 -14.28 0.67 14.52
C LYS A 71 -14.81 -0.67 14.00
N LYS A 72 -13.93 -1.50 13.42
CA LYS A 72 -14.22 -2.85 12.94
C LYS A 72 -13.20 -3.86 13.45
N LYS A 73 -13.63 -5.12 13.62
CA LYS A 73 -12.73 -6.25 13.83
C LYS A 73 -12.25 -6.82 12.49
N LEU A 74 -11.10 -7.48 12.50
CA LEU A 74 -10.51 -8.05 11.28
C LEU A 74 -11.45 -9.01 10.51
N PRO A 75 -12.30 -9.85 11.15
CA PRO A 75 -13.27 -10.68 10.43
C PRO A 75 -14.39 -9.90 9.70
N GLU A 76 -14.54 -8.60 9.97
CA GLU A 76 -15.56 -7.73 9.39
C GLU A 76 -15.02 -6.85 8.25
N VAL A 77 -13.72 -7.00 7.94
CA VAL A 77 -12.99 -6.35 6.84
C VAL A 77 -12.94 -7.28 5.64
#